data_AF-A0AAU7JBD9-F1
#
_entry.id   AF-A0AAU7JBD9-F1
#
_cell.length_a   1.000
_cell.length_b   1.000
_cell.length_c   1.000
_cell.angle_alpha   90.00
_cell.angle_beta   90.00
_cell.angle_gamma   90.00
#
_symmetry.space_group_name_H-M   'P 1'
#
loop_
_entity.id
_entity.type
_entity.pdbx_description
1 polymer ?
#
loop_
_entity_poly.entity_id
_entity_poly.type
_entity_poly.pdbx_seq_one_letter_code
_entity_poly.pdbx_strand_id
1 'polypeptide(L)'
;MTFETNGRSFGIDVSAVREIRGWQQTTPLPNSSDHVLGVINLRGVIVPVIDLRQRLGLGPSTISRSSVVIVVANGDRLEGVLADAVSDKCS
;
A
#
# COMPACT_ATOMS: atom_id res chain seq x y z
N MET A 1 -3.22 12.96 4.39
CA MET A 1 -3.12 12.67 2.94
C MET A 1 -4.28 11.78 2.55
N THR A 2 -4.85 11.97 1.36
CA THR A 2 -5.89 11.07 0.82
C THR A 2 -5.33 10.26 -0.34
N PHE A 3 -5.85 9.06 -0.54
CA PHE A 3 -5.51 8.20 -1.67
C PHE A 3 -6.72 7.39 -2.10
N GLU A 4 -6.68 6.86 -3.32
CA GLU A 4 -7.77 6.07 -3.89
C GLU A 4 -7.38 4.61 -4.09
N THR A 5 -8.34 3.71 -3.92
CA THR A 5 -8.24 2.31 -4.35
C THR A 5 -9.60 1.81 -4.85
N ASN A 6 -9.63 1.34 -6.10
CA ASN A 6 -10.79 0.98 -6.92
C ASN A 6 -12.01 1.89 -6.65
N GLY A 7 -11.82 3.20 -6.82
CA GLY A 7 -12.90 4.21 -6.72
C GLY A 7 -13.35 4.56 -5.30
N ARG A 8 -12.65 4.13 -4.25
CA ARG A 8 -12.90 4.55 -2.87
C ARG A 8 -11.73 5.38 -2.34
N SER A 9 -12.04 6.49 -1.68
CA SER A 9 -11.05 7.35 -1.04
C SER A 9 -10.79 6.91 0.41
N PHE A 10 -9.52 6.90 0.79
CA PHE A 10 -9.04 6.58 2.13
C PHE A 10 -8.13 7.69 2.63
N GLY A 11 -8.14 7.91 3.94
CA GLY A 11 -7.24 8.84 4.62
C GLY A 11 -6.07 8.10 5.27
N ILE A 12 -4.88 8.69 5.18
CA ILE A 12 -3.72 8.30 5.96
C ILE A 12 -3.07 9.51 6.60
N ASP A 13 -2.57 9.34 7.82
CA ASP A 13 -1.79 10.38 8.48
C ASP A 13 -0.53 10.64 7.66
N VAL A 14 -0.36 11.88 7.21
CA VAL A 14 0.81 12.29 6.41
C VAL A 14 2.10 12.18 7.22
N SER A 15 2.03 12.30 8.55
CA SER A 15 3.19 12.18 9.44
C SER A 15 3.77 10.76 9.44
N ALA A 16 2.95 9.76 9.14
CA ALA A 16 3.33 8.36 9.05
C ALA A 16 3.92 7.99 7.67
N VAL A 17 3.67 8.78 6.64
CA VAL A 17 4.14 8.49 5.27
C VAL A 17 5.65 8.69 5.18
N ARG A 18 6.35 7.67 4.70
CA ARG A 18 7.82 7.69 4.55
C ARG A 18 8.27 7.78 3.11
N GLU A 19 7.57 7.09 2.20
CA GLU A 19 7.89 7.09 0.79
C GLU A 19 6.65 6.71 -0.03
N ILE A 20 6.56 7.19 -1.26
CA ILE A 20 5.54 6.78 -2.22
C ILE A 20 6.28 6.30 -3.46
N ARG A 21 6.02 5.07 -3.88
CA ARG A 21 6.70 4.44 -5.03
C ARG A 21 5.69 3.93 -6.03
N GLY A 22 6.03 3.99 -7.32
CA GLY A 22 5.26 3.27 -8.34
C GLY A 22 5.23 1.77 -8.04
N TRP A 23 4.12 1.11 -8.35
CA TRP A 23 3.96 -0.32 -8.15
C TRP A 23 5.06 -1.10 -8.88
N GLN A 24 5.63 -2.07 -8.17
CA GLN A 24 6.54 -3.07 -8.72
C GLN A 24 6.10 -4.43 -8.19
N GLN A 25 6.36 -5.48 -8.96
CA GLN A 25 6.01 -6.83 -8.55
C GLN A 25 6.69 -7.17 -7.22
N THR A 26 5.89 -7.63 -6.26
CA THR A 26 6.31 -8.04 -4.92
C THR A 26 6.94 -9.43 -4.96
N THR A 27 7.80 -9.72 -3.98
CA THR A 27 8.23 -11.09 -3.71
C THR A 27 7.13 -11.79 -2.89
N PRO A 28 6.56 -12.92 -3.37
CA PRO A 28 5.50 -13.62 -2.64
C PRO A 28 5.99 -14.13 -1.27
N LEU A 29 5.10 -14.09 -0.27
CA LEU A 29 5.39 -14.60 1.06
C LEU A 29 4.58 -15.90 1.28
N PRO A 30 5.22 -17.05 1.59
CA PRO A 30 4.48 -18.30 1.78
C PRO A 30 3.59 -18.22 3.01
N ASN A 31 2.40 -18.84 2.93
CA ASN A 31 1.38 -18.86 4.00
C ASN A 31 0.93 -17.46 4.47
N SER A 32 1.05 -16.42 3.64
CA SER A 32 0.51 -15.11 3.96
C SER A 32 -1.01 -15.07 3.77
N SER A 33 -1.66 -14.16 4.48
CA SER A 33 -3.07 -13.85 4.22
C SER A 33 -3.25 -13.26 2.81
N ASP A 34 -4.42 -13.48 2.20
CA ASP A 34 -4.73 -13.04 0.83
C ASP A 34 -4.52 -11.53 0.61
N HIS A 35 -4.77 -10.73 1.64
CA HIS A 35 -4.57 -9.29 1.60
C HIS A 35 -3.10 -8.84 1.60
N VAL A 36 -2.15 -9.77 1.77
CA VAL A 36 -0.71 -9.50 1.67
C VAL A 36 -0.26 -9.88 0.28
N LEU A 37 0.05 -8.87 -0.54
CA LEU A 37 0.50 -9.06 -1.91
C LEU A 37 1.95 -9.60 -1.98
N GLY A 38 2.67 -9.56 -0.86
CA GLY A 38 4.05 -10.02 -0.73
C GLY A 38 4.89 -8.98 0.00
N VAL A 39 6.18 -8.95 -0.31
CA VAL A 39 7.14 -8.00 0.27
C VAL A 39 7.91 -7.26 -0.82
N ILE A 40 8.37 -6.05 -0.49
CA ILE A 40 9.36 -5.29 -1.26
C ILE A 40 10.60 -5.05 -0.41
N ASN A 41 11.75 -4.92 -1.07
CA ASN A 41 12.97 -4.47 -0.41
C ASN A 41 13.09 -2.95 -0.55
N LEU A 42 13.03 -2.25 0.58
CA LEU A 42 13.24 -0.82 0.69
C LEU A 42 14.56 -0.54 1.41
N ARG A 43 15.63 -0.29 0.63
CA ARG A 43 16.97 0.06 1.14
C ARG A 43 17.51 -0.94 2.17
N GLY A 44 17.27 -2.24 1.95
CA GLY A 44 17.66 -3.33 2.84
C GLY A 44 16.59 -3.71 3.87
N VAL A 45 15.50 -2.95 3.98
CA VAL A 45 14.38 -3.25 4.87
C VAL A 45 13.30 -4.00 4.10
N ILE A 46 12.86 -5.14 4.63
CA ILE A 46 11.75 -5.92 4.05
C ILE A 46 10.43 -5.29 4.50
N VAL A 47 9.67 -4.78 3.54
CA VAL A 47 8.39 -4.09 3.77
C VAL A 47 7.26 -4.95 3.18
N PRO A 48 6.33 -5.47 4.00
CA PRO A 48 5.14 -6.14 3.49
C PRO A 48 4.24 -5.15 2.76
N VAL A 49 3.66 -5.58 1.64
CA VAL A 49 2.72 -4.77 0.86
C VAL A 49 1.32 -5.36 0.99
N ILE A 50 0.38 -4.50 1.40
CA ILE A 50 -0.97 -4.87 1.77
C ILE A 50 -1.96 -4.27 0.77
N ASP A 51 -2.88 -5.11 0.29
CA ASP A 51 -4.10 -4.69 -0.39
C ASP A 51 -5.17 -4.36 0.65
N LEU A 52 -5.42 -3.07 0.86
CA LEU A 52 -6.37 -2.60 1.86
C LEU A 52 -7.80 -3.08 1.56
N ARG A 53 -8.17 -3.25 0.29
CA ARG A 53 -9.52 -3.72 -0.07
C ARG A 53 -9.73 -5.16 0.35
N GLN A 54 -8.76 -6.02 0.09
CA GLN A 54 -8.81 -7.41 0.55
C GLN A 54 -8.82 -7.48 2.08
N ARG A 55 -8.01 -6.64 2.74
CA ARG A 55 -7.98 -6.56 4.21
C ARG A 55 -9.33 -6.15 4.80
N LEU A 56 -10.10 -5.33 4.09
CA LEU A 56 -11.44 -4.88 4.47
C LEU A 56 -12.58 -5.78 3.93
N GLY A 57 -12.26 -6.90 3.26
CA GLY A 57 -13.26 -7.82 2.72
C GLY A 57 -13.99 -7.30 1.47
N LEU A 58 -13.40 -6.37 0.73
CA LEU A 58 -13.99 -5.71 -0.46
C LEU A 58 -13.53 -6.35 -1.79
N GLY A 59 -12.84 -7.48 -1.71
CA GLY A 59 -12.22 -8.15 -2.85
C GLY A 59 -10.89 -7.53 -3.30
N PRO A 60 -10.22 -8.16 -4.28
CA PRO A 60 -8.91 -7.74 -4.77
C PRO A 60 -8.95 -6.40 -5.48
N SER A 61 -7.88 -5.62 -5.30
CA SER A 61 -7.60 -4.42 -6.09
C SER A 61 -7.19 -4.78 -7.52
N THR A 62 -7.51 -3.92 -8.48
CA THR A 62 -7.02 -4.07 -9.86
C THR A 62 -5.73 -3.29 -10.02
N ILE A 63 -4.61 -4.00 -10.04
CA ILE A 63 -3.29 -3.37 -10.14
C ILE A 63 -3.05 -2.92 -11.58
N SER A 64 -2.68 -1.65 -11.74
CA SER A 64 -2.37 -1.03 -13.03
C SER A 64 -0.98 -0.39 -13.02
N ARG A 65 -0.56 0.18 -14.16
CA ARG A 65 0.72 0.90 -14.26
C ARG A 65 0.75 2.19 -13.44
N SER A 66 -0.41 2.77 -13.12
CA SER A 66 -0.50 3.97 -12.28
C SER A 66 -0.57 3.65 -10.79
N SER A 67 -0.78 2.38 -10.42
CA SER A 67 -0.82 1.98 -9.02
C SER A 67 0.51 2.30 -8.33
N VAL A 68 0.42 2.66 -7.07
CA VAL A 68 1.53 3.05 -6.20
C VAL A 68 1.49 2.25 -4.91
N VAL A 69 2.64 2.13 -4.27
CA VAL A 69 2.77 1.65 -2.89
C VAL A 69 3.11 2.85 -2.01
N ILE A 70 2.21 3.15 -1.07
CA ILE A 70 2.43 4.16 -0.03
C ILE A 70 3.10 3.45 1.14
N VAL A 71 4.36 3.75 1.39
CA VAL A 71 5.11 3.20 2.53
C VAL A 71 4.86 4.07 3.75
N VAL A 72 4.35 3.45 4.80
CA VAL A 72 4.03 4.11 6.07
C VAL A 72 4.74 3.47 7.24
N ALA A 73 5.06 4.28 8.25
CA ALA A 73 5.55 3.82 9.53
C ALA A 73 4.38 3.55 10.47
N ASN A 74 4.36 2.35 11.05
CA ASN A 74 3.42 1.91 12.07
C ASN A 74 4.23 1.46 13.30
N GLY A 75 4.45 2.37 14.24
CA GLY A 75 5.45 2.19 15.30
C GLY A 75 6.85 2.01 14.71
N ASP A 76 7.54 0.94 15.11
CA ASP A 76 8.89 0.61 14.64
C ASP A 76 8.92 -0.17 13.32
N ARG A 77 7.75 -0.41 12.70
CA ARG A 77 7.62 -1.21 11.48
C ARG A 77 7.27 -0.33 10.29
N LEU A 78 7.72 -0.75 9.11
CA LEU A 78 7.29 -0.20 7.83
C LEU A 78 6.29 -1.14 7.19
N GLU A 79 5.20 -0.58 6.65
CA GLU A 79 4.18 -1.29 5.88
C GLU A 79 3.96 -0.54 4.57
N GLY A 80 3.76 -1.29 3.47
CA GLY A 80 3.35 -0.75 2.18
C GLY A 80 1.86 -0.94 1.99
N VAL A 81 1.17 0.10 1.53
CA VAL A 81 -0.26 0.03 1.17
C VAL A 81 -0.40 0.24 -0.33
N LEU A 82 -1.06 -0.71 -1.00
CA LEU A 82 -1.42 -0.55 -2.41
C LEU A 82 -2.49 0.55 -2.56
N ALA A 83 -2.24 1.48 -3.47
CA ALA A 83 -3.17 2.52 -3.88
C ALA A 83 -3.16 2.67 -5.42
N ASP A 84 -4.23 3.19 -5.99
CA ASP A 84 -4.30 3.48 -7.43
C ASP A 84 -3.73 4.85 -7.77
N ALA A 85 -3.98 5.82 -6.89
CA ALA A 85 -3.48 7.17 -7.00
C ALA A 85 -3.44 7.84 -5.62
N VAL A 86 -2.53 8.80 -5.46
CA VAL A 86 -2.49 9.69 -4.30
C VAL A 86 -3.23 10.97 -4.67
N SER A 87 -4.02 11.49 -3.74
CA SER A 87 -4.76 12.74 -3.90
C SER A 87 -4.26 13.76 -2.89
N ASP A 88 -3.90 14.94 -3.39
CA ASP A 88 -3.42 16.07 -2.58
C ASP A 88 -4.56 16.96 -2.06
N LYS A 89 -5.80 16.46 -2.05
CA LYS A 89 -6.94 17.25 -1.60
C LYS A 89 -6.96 17.33 -0.08
N CYS A 90 -6.32 18.36 0.45
CA CYS A 90 -6.74 19.01 1.69
C CYS A 90 -8.04 19.78 1.39
N SER A 91 -9.17 19.26 1.86
CA SER A 91 -10.42 20.02 1.99
C SER A 91 -10.57 20.53 3.41
#